data_AF-A0A497J3T6-F1
#
_entry.id   AF-A0A497J3T6-F1
#
_cell.length_a   1.000
_cell.length_b   1.000
_cell.length_c   1.000
_cell.angle_alpha   90.00
_cell.angle_beta   90.00
_cell.angle_gamma   90.00
#
_symmetry.space_group_name_H-M   'P 1'
#
loop_
_entity.id
_entity.type
_entity.pdbx_description
1 polymer ?
#
loop_
_entity_poly.entity_id
_entity_poly.type
_entity_poly.pdbx_seq_one_letter_code
_entity_poly.pdbx_strand_id
1 'polypeptide(L)'
;ARESEEFGLSSPRTGDLLVFAARGYELGPQKLKGSHGGITLEEMLVPLIVNKREYADQTREARITDLPKIVLRYLREKEVERIVREKLKDVDPSHGWEHVERVLGLATKLAVKYGADVEAVRLSALLHDSERGETPDIHVKRSEKFARDLLNRTDISTPKMEVVLRAIRNHHTDKPESLETLEEKILWDADKLDALGLIGLARCLQGAGYKRKGLEHALDHLRRDVEMLSDTMHFQDTKAMAQEKLRNVKKFIELLNNEIELTEKS
;
A
#
# COMPACT_ATOMS: atom_id res chain seq x y z
N ALA A 1 7.09 15.26 12.17
CA ALA A 1 7.60 16.64 12.31
C ALA A 1 8.72 16.93 11.31
N ARG A 2 9.88 16.25 11.37
CA ARG A 2 11.00 16.48 10.42
C ARG A 2 10.75 16.09 8.97
N GLU A 3 9.79 15.21 8.74
CA GLU A 3 9.53 14.59 7.44
C GLU A 3 8.52 15.41 6.59
N SER A 4 8.06 16.55 7.11
CA SER A 4 7.10 17.48 6.51
C SER A 4 7.77 18.73 5.93
N GLU A 5 8.96 19.09 6.45
CA GLU A 5 9.76 20.23 5.99
C GLU A 5 10.40 19.99 4.62
N GLU A 6 10.71 18.74 4.28
CA GLU A 6 11.28 18.36 2.97
C GLU A 6 10.33 18.69 1.79
N PHE A 7 9.05 18.92 2.09
CA PHE A 7 8.01 19.34 1.16
C PHE A 7 7.42 20.74 1.50
N GLY A 8 8.01 21.49 2.44
CA GLY A 8 7.60 22.85 2.78
C GLY A 8 6.34 22.99 3.65
N LEU A 9 6.07 22.07 4.58
CA LEU A 9 4.79 21.99 5.30
C LEU A 9 4.95 22.20 6.82
N SER A 10 4.13 23.09 7.39
CA SER A 10 4.27 23.60 8.76
C SER A 10 3.48 22.85 9.85
N SER A 11 2.69 21.80 9.55
CA SER A 11 1.93 21.05 10.58
C SER A 11 1.47 19.63 10.16
N PRO A 12 1.49 18.63 11.08
CA PRO A 12 1.06 17.24 10.85
C PRO A 12 -0.46 16.96 10.95
N ARG A 13 -1.33 17.98 11.04
CA ARG A 13 -2.81 17.81 11.22
C ARG A 13 -3.65 18.04 9.94
N THR A 14 -3.17 17.73 8.75
CA THR A 14 -3.93 17.94 7.50
C THR A 14 -4.82 16.74 7.14
N GLY A 15 -6.15 16.95 7.14
CA GLY A 15 -7.21 16.00 6.77
C GLY A 15 -7.84 16.27 5.39
N ASP A 16 -8.80 15.42 5.00
CA ASP A 16 -9.46 15.42 3.67
C ASP A 16 -10.41 16.60 3.47
N LEU A 17 -10.52 17.12 2.23
CA LEU A 17 -11.53 18.11 1.87
C LEU A 17 -12.15 17.88 0.48
N LEU A 18 -13.48 17.74 0.45
CA LEU A 18 -14.30 17.62 -0.76
C LEU A 18 -14.99 18.95 -1.08
N VAL A 19 -15.03 19.33 -2.36
CA VAL A 19 -15.75 20.51 -2.87
C VAL A 19 -16.93 20.05 -3.74
N PHE A 20 -18.13 20.55 -3.45
CA PHE A 20 -19.32 20.38 -4.30
C PHE A 20 -19.66 21.73 -4.94
N ALA A 21 -19.88 21.75 -6.25
CA ALA A 21 -20.35 22.93 -6.98
C ALA A 21 -21.79 22.71 -7.47
N ALA A 22 -22.58 23.79 -7.49
CA ALA A 22 -23.93 23.77 -8.04
C ALA A 22 -23.91 23.52 -9.57
N ARG A 23 -25.03 23.00 -10.10
CA ARG A 23 -25.21 22.74 -11.53
C ARG A 23 -25.10 24.05 -12.31
N GLY A 24 -24.21 24.13 -13.31
CA GLY A 24 -24.04 25.30 -14.19
C GLY A 24 -22.73 26.08 -14.06
N TYR A 25 -21.81 25.65 -13.19
CA TYR A 25 -20.46 26.20 -13.12
C TYR A 25 -19.49 25.41 -14.02
N GLU A 26 -18.69 26.11 -14.83
CA GLU A 26 -17.65 25.53 -15.68
C GLU A 26 -16.26 26.02 -15.25
N LEU A 27 -15.26 25.13 -15.28
CA LEU A 27 -13.86 25.48 -15.02
C LEU A 27 -13.26 26.13 -16.27
N GLY A 28 -12.92 27.43 -16.17
CA GLY A 28 -12.33 28.21 -17.27
C GLY A 28 -10.93 28.76 -16.94
N PRO A 29 -10.11 29.11 -17.96
CA PRO A 29 -8.72 29.58 -17.79
C PRO A 29 -8.58 31.04 -17.31
N GLN A 30 -9.67 31.69 -16.88
CA GLN A 30 -9.60 33.08 -16.47
C GLN A 30 -8.81 33.23 -15.15
N LYS A 31 -7.89 34.21 -15.11
CA LYS A 31 -7.19 34.60 -13.88
C LYS A 31 -8.23 34.90 -12.79
N LEU A 32 -8.18 34.15 -11.69
CA LEU A 32 -8.95 34.40 -10.47
C LEU A 32 -8.68 35.85 -10.02
N LYS A 33 -9.62 36.76 -10.26
CA LYS A 33 -9.70 38.03 -9.55
C LYS A 33 -10.20 37.69 -8.17
N GLY A 34 -9.30 37.69 -7.19
CA GLY A 34 -9.60 37.24 -5.82
C GLY A 34 -10.80 37.97 -5.21
N SER A 35 -11.49 37.29 -4.29
CA SER A 35 -12.42 37.94 -3.37
C SER A 35 -11.91 37.81 -1.93
N HIS A 36 -12.07 38.91 -1.21
CA HIS A 36 -11.95 39.02 0.24
C HIS A 36 -13.18 38.37 0.88
N GLY A 37 -13.03 37.84 2.09
CA GLY A 37 -14.04 37.02 2.76
C GLY A 37 -15.45 37.64 2.84
N GLY A 38 -16.44 36.77 2.65
CA GLY A 38 -17.86 36.95 2.92
C GLY A 38 -18.48 35.60 3.32
N ILE A 39 -19.39 35.60 4.29
CA ILE A 39 -20.13 34.44 4.78
C ILE A 39 -21.58 34.62 4.32
N THR A 40 -21.87 34.28 3.07
CA THR A 40 -23.25 34.24 2.54
C THR A 40 -23.54 32.91 1.84
N LEU A 41 -24.83 32.54 1.76
CA LEU A 41 -25.32 31.28 1.14
C LEU A 41 -25.07 31.19 -0.38
N GLU A 42 -24.59 32.28 -1.00
CA GLU A 42 -24.31 32.41 -2.43
C GLU A 42 -22.80 32.42 -2.73
N GLU A 43 -21.95 32.28 -1.71
CA GLU A 43 -20.48 32.32 -1.84
C GLU A 43 -19.83 30.93 -1.67
N MET A 44 -18.80 30.69 -2.50
CA MET A 44 -18.09 29.43 -2.60
C MET A 44 -16.99 29.33 -1.53
N LEU A 45 -17.14 28.41 -0.58
CA LEU A 45 -16.07 28.01 0.34
C LEU A 45 -15.07 27.13 -0.42
N VAL A 46 -13.87 27.66 -0.70
CA VAL A 46 -12.72 26.87 -1.17
C VAL A 46 -11.76 26.67 0.00
N PRO A 47 -11.59 25.42 0.43
CA PRO A 47 -10.22 24.94 0.52
C PRO A 47 -9.97 23.80 -0.47
N LEU A 48 -8.73 23.67 -0.92
CA LEU A 48 -8.18 22.38 -1.31
C LEU A 48 -6.84 22.30 -0.60
N ILE A 49 -6.68 21.33 0.27
CA ILE A 49 -5.37 20.97 0.80
C ILE A 49 -5.21 19.48 0.57
N VAL A 50 -4.79 19.11 -0.64
CA VAL A 50 -4.23 17.78 -0.88
C VAL A 50 -2.80 17.82 -0.36
N ASN A 51 -2.66 17.74 0.96
CA ASN A 51 -1.37 17.65 1.62
C ASN A 51 -1.08 16.21 2.06
N LYS A 52 -1.29 15.29 1.13
CA LYS A 52 -1.08 13.86 1.30
C LYS A 52 0.04 13.44 0.36
N ARG A 53 1.03 12.73 0.92
CA ARG A 53 2.26 12.36 0.19
C ARG A 53 1.97 11.52 -1.04
N GLU A 54 0.92 10.70 -1.00
CA GLU A 54 0.47 9.90 -2.12
C GLU A 54 0.07 10.70 -3.37
N TYR A 55 -0.26 11.99 -3.26
CA TYR A 55 -0.59 12.85 -4.41
C TYR A 55 0.53 13.84 -4.75
N ALA A 56 1.70 13.71 -4.14
CA ALA A 56 2.83 14.62 -4.36
C ALA A 56 3.26 14.69 -5.83
N ASP A 57 3.04 13.60 -6.59
CA ASP A 57 3.26 13.54 -8.04
C ASP A 57 2.36 14.51 -8.82
N GLN A 58 1.14 14.76 -8.35
CA GLN A 58 0.17 15.64 -9.01
C GLN A 58 0.17 17.07 -8.45
N THR A 59 0.82 17.33 -7.30
CA THR A 59 0.78 18.64 -6.62
C THR A 59 2.02 19.51 -6.83
N ARG A 60 3.16 18.96 -7.28
CA ARG A 60 4.43 19.70 -7.43
C ARG A 60 4.37 20.88 -8.41
N GLU A 61 3.59 20.78 -9.48
CA GLU A 61 3.39 21.84 -10.49
C GLU A 61 1.91 21.99 -10.86
N ALA A 62 1.00 21.67 -9.92
CA ALA A 62 -0.43 21.60 -10.22
C ALA A 62 -0.99 22.94 -10.70
N ARG A 63 -1.71 22.91 -11.81
CA ARG A 63 -2.64 24.00 -12.17
C ARG A 63 -3.99 23.70 -11.55
N ILE A 64 -4.82 24.73 -11.35
CA ILE A 64 -6.18 24.55 -10.84
C ILE A 64 -7.01 23.56 -11.69
N THR A 65 -6.66 23.41 -12.98
CA THR A 65 -7.27 22.46 -13.92
C THR A 65 -6.91 20.99 -13.65
N ASP A 66 -5.90 20.70 -12.84
CA ASP A 66 -5.53 19.32 -12.46
C ASP A 66 -6.32 18.82 -11.23
N LEU A 67 -7.03 19.73 -10.56
CA LEU A 67 -7.89 19.44 -9.41
C LEU A 67 -8.89 18.30 -9.65
N PRO A 68 -9.65 18.26 -10.77
CA PRO A 68 -10.60 17.18 -11.00
C PRO A 68 -9.91 15.81 -11.09
N LYS A 69 -8.69 15.74 -11.64
CA LYS A 69 -7.94 14.48 -11.76
C LYS A 69 -7.54 13.95 -10.38
N ILE A 70 -7.07 14.85 -9.50
CA ILE A 70 -6.68 14.51 -8.14
C ILE A 70 -7.89 14.02 -7.34
N VAL A 71 -9.03 14.70 -7.46
CA VAL A 71 -10.29 14.29 -6.81
C VAL A 71 -10.78 12.94 -7.33
N LEU A 72 -10.79 12.73 -8.66
CA LEU A 72 -11.21 11.45 -9.25
C LEU A 72 -10.31 10.30 -8.77
N ARG A 73 -8.99 10.51 -8.72
CA ARG A 73 -8.05 9.54 -8.16
C ARG A 73 -8.35 9.24 -6.69
N TYR A 74 -8.55 10.28 -5.87
CA TYR A 74 -8.88 10.10 -4.46
C TYR A 74 -10.17 9.29 -4.27
N LEU A 75 -11.25 9.65 -4.97
CA LEU A 75 -12.53 8.95 -4.88
C LEU A 75 -12.40 7.49 -5.35
N ARG A 76 -11.63 7.24 -6.42
CA ARG A 76 -11.32 5.88 -6.90
C ARG A 76 -10.60 5.06 -5.83
N GLU A 77 -9.50 5.59 -5.28
CA GLU A 77 -8.73 4.90 -4.24
C GLU A 77 -9.59 4.63 -3.00
N LYS A 78 -10.45 5.58 -2.60
CA LYS A 78 -11.34 5.41 -1.44
C LYS A 78 -12.44 4.38 -1.66
N GLU A 79 -13.03 4.33 -2.84
CA GLU A 79 -14.04 3.31 -3.15
C GLU A 79 -13.42 1.91 -3.19
N VAL A 80 -12.22 1.78 -3.79
CA VAL A 80 -11.48 0.51 -3.79
C VAL A 80 -11.10 0.10 -2.37
N GLU A 81 -10.53 1.00 -1.57
CA GLU A 81 -10.21 0.77 -0.16
C GLU A 81 -11.43 0.30 0.63
N ARG A 82 -12.58 0.97 0.48
CA ARG A 82 -13.82 0.60 1.17
C ARG A 82 -14.26 -0.82 0.83
N ILE A 83 -14.25 -1.19 -0.45
CA ILE A 83 -14.67 -2.53 -0.91
C ILE A 83 -13.69 -3.61 -0.41
N VAL A 84 -12.38 -3.34 -0.48
CA VAL A 84 -11.35 -4.28 0.00
C VAL A 84 -11.44 -4.45 1.52
N ARG A 85 -11.57 -3.35 2.28
CA ARG A 85 -11.76 -3.39 3.74
C ARG A 85 -12.94 -4.30 4.12
N GLU A 86 -14.06 -4.17 3.43
CA GLU A 86 -15.24 -5.02 3.67
C GLU A 86 -14.96 -6.49 3.38
N LYS A 87 -14.29 -6.76 2.26
CA LYS A 87 -13.98 -8.12 1.82
C LYS A 87 -12.98 -8.84 2.75
N LEU A 88 -12.10 -8.10 3.42
CA LEU A 88 -11.07 -8.62 4.32
C LEU A 88 -11.50 -8.67 5.80
N LYS A 89 -12.77 -8.45 6.15
CA LYS A 89 -13.22 -8.48 7.56
C LYS A 89 -13.10 -9.86 8.21
N ASP A 90 -13.37 -10.92 7.46
CA ASP A 90 -13.49 -12.29 7.99
C ASP A 90 -12.40 -13.23 7.46
N VAL A 91 -11.30 -12.67 6.94
CA VAL A 91 -10.16 -13.49 6.48
C VAL A 91 -9.23 -13.85 7.64
N ASP A 92 -8.31 -14.78 7.38
CA ASP A 92 -7.24 -15.12 8.32
C ASP A 92 -6.51 -13.84 8.80
N PRO A 93 -6.30 -13.65 10.12
CA PRO A 93 -5.75 -12.40 10.67
C PRO A 93 -4.37 -12.01 10.12
N SER A 94 -3.56 -12.97 9.66
CA SER A 94 -2.25 -12.69 9.08
C SER A 94 -2.32 -12.11 7.66
N HIS A 95 -3.50 -12.13 7.04
CA HIS A 95 -3.79 -11.57 5.70
C HIS A 95 -4.95 -10.57 5.72
N GLY A 96 -5.31 -10.04 6.90
CA GLY A 96 -6.37 -9.05 7.05
C GLY A 96 -5.99 -7.65 6.58
N TRP A 97 -6.88 -6.68 6.81
CA TRP A 97 -6.70 -5.29 6.41
C TRP A 97 -5.36 -4.67 6.87
N GLU A 98 -4.89 -5.02 8.08
CA GLU A 98 -3.65 -4.45 8.63
C GLU A 98 -2.42 -4.77 7.78
N HIS A 99 -2.38 -5.93 7.13
CA HIS A 99 -1.33 -6.26 6.16
C HIS A 99 -1.38 -5.31 4.97
N VAL A 100 -2.55 -5.20 4.34
CA VAL A 100 -2.75 -4.34 3.16
C VAL A 100 -2.42 -2.89 3.48
N GLU A 101 -2.78 -2.40 4.67
CA GLU A 101 -2.50 -1.04 5.11
C GLU A 101 -0.99 -0.76 5.25
N ARG A 102 -0.22 -1.70 5.81
CA ARG A 102 1.24 -1.56 5.93
C ARG A 102 1.93 -1.62 4.56
N VAL A 103 1.51 -2.56 3.70
CA VAL A 103 2.04 -2.68 2.32
C VAL A 103 1.71 -1.42 1.52
N LEU A 104 0.46 -0.93 1.58
CA LEU A 104 0.04 0.31 0.94
C LEU A 104 0.90 1.50 1.39
N GLY A 105 1.14 1.63 2.69
CA GLY A 105 1.95 2.70 3.26
C GLY A 105 3.40 2.70 2.75
N LEU A 106 4.05 1.52 2.75
CA LEU A 106 5.42 1.37 2.27
C LEU A 106 5.51 1.53 0.75
N ALA A 107 4.64 0.87 0.00
CA ALA A 107 4.60 0.92 -1.47
C ALA A 107 4.38 2.37 -1.96
N THR A 108 3.50 3.14 -1.29
CA THR A 108 3.29 4.56 -1.58
C THR A 108 4.57 5.37 -1.42
N LYS A 109 5.32 5.17 -0.32
CA LYS A 109 6.58 5.89 -0.07
C LYS A 109 7.61 5.59 -1.14
N LEU A 110 7.74 4.31 -1.52
CA LEU A 110 8.67 3.86 -2.56
C LEU A 110 8.27 4.41 -3.93
N ALA A 111 6.97 4.42 -4.28
CA ALA A 111 6.48 4.97 -5.54
C ALA A 111 6.81 6.45 -5.70
N VAL A 112 6.56 7.25 -4.66
CA VAL A 112 6.91 8.68 -4.66
C VAL A 112 8.42 8.88 -4.77
N LYS A 113 9.23 8.07 -4.06
CA LYS A 113 10.69 8.20 -4.05
C LYS A 113 11.31 7.82 -5.41
N TYR A 114 10.88 6.72 -6.01
CA TYR A 114 11.47 6.18 -7.24
C TYR A 114 10.77 6.67 -8.51
N GLY A 115 9.72 7.49 -8.40
CA GLY A 115 9.03 8.07 -9.54
C GLY A 115 8.17 7.08 -10.32
N ALA A 116 7.62 6.07 -9.66
CA ALA A 116 6.65 5.14 -10.25
C ALA A 116 5.25 5.80 -10.36
N ASP A 117 4.32 5.18 -11.10
CA ASP A 117 2.92 5.59 -11.10
C ASP A 117 2.31 5.29 -9.72
N VAL A 118 2.22 6.34 -8.88
CA VAL A 118 1.80 6.23 -7.48
C VAL A 118 0.38 5.68 -7.36
N GLU A 119 -0.52 6.04 -8.28
CA GLU A 119 -1.88 5.51 -8.29
C GLU A 119 -1.88 4.03 -8.64
N ALA A 120 -1.12 3.61 -9.66
CA ALA A 120 -1.04 2.22 -10.05
C ALA A 120 -0.46 1.35 -8.92
N VAL A 121 0.62 1.80 -8.27
CA VAL A 121 1.19 1.10 -7.11
C VAL A 121 0.18 0.98 -5.98
N ARG A 122 -0.54 2.06 -5.64
CA ARG A 122 -1.51 2.06 -4.55
C ARG A 122 -2.71 1.15 -4.82
N LEU A 123 -3.26 1.20 -6.04
CA LEU A 123 -4.33 0.30 -6.44
C LEU A 123 -3.87 -1.16 -6.42
N SER A 124 -2.65 -1.44 -6.87
CA SER A 124 -2.08 -2.79 -6.82
C SER A 124 -1.91 -3.28 -5.38
N ALA A 125 -1.38 -2.43 -4.49
CA ALA A 125 -1.23 -2.75 -3.07
C ALA A 125 -2.58 -2.99 -2.38
N LEU A 126 -3.62 -2.23 -2.71
CA LEU A 126 -4.98 -2.47 -2.19
C LEU A 126 -5.56 -3.81 -2.65
N LEU A 127 -5.21 -4.27 -3.86
CA LEU A 127 -5.90 -5.37 -4.53
C LEU A 127 -5.12 -6.69 -4.57
N HIS A 128 -3.81 -6.70 -4.30
CA HIS A 128 -2.94 -7.86 -4.55
C HIS A 128 -3.40 -9.15 -3.85
N ASP A 129 -3.90 -9.04 -2.62
CA ASP A 129 -4.33 -10.18 -1.79
C ASP A 129 -5.87 -10.19 -1.54
N SER A 130 -6.62 -9.52 -2.42
CA SER A 130 -8.07 -9.32 -2.26
C SER A 130 -8.92 -10.59 -2.41
N GLU A 131 -8.43 -11.63 -3.12
CA GLU A 131 -9.05 -12.95 -3.14
C GLU A 131 -8.06 -14.07 -2.82
N ARG A 132 -8.24 -14.72 -1.67
CA ARG A 132 -7.42 -15.89 -1.32
C ARG A 132 -7.89 -17.14 -2.06
N GLY A 133 -6.91 -17.96 -2.42
CA GLY A 133 -7.07 -19.31 -2.95
C GLY A 133 -6.31 -20.33 -2.11
N GLU A 134 -6.52 -21.60 -2.37
CA GLU A 134 -5.80 -22.69 -1.68
C GLU A 134 -4.30 -22.71 -2.02
N THR A 135 -3.92 -22.16 -3.18
CA THR A 135 -2.53 -22.09 -3.66
C THR A 135 -2.13 -20.67 -4.06
N PRO A 136 -0.82 -20.40 -4.15
CA PRO A 136 -0.28 -19.15 -4.69
C PRO A 136 -0.91 -18.74 -6.04
N ASP A 137 -0.85 -19.62 -7.04
CA ASP A 137 -1.37 -19.31 -8.38
C ASP A 137 -2.87 -19.01 -8.41
N ILE A 138 -3.64 -19.68 -7.55
CA ILE A 138 -5.09 -19.49 -7.51
C ILE A 138 -5.41 -18.13 -6.88
N HIS A 139 -4.72 -17.72 -5.81
CA HIS A 139 -5.00 -16.41 -5.20
C HIS A 139 -4.63 -15.28 -6.17
N VAL A 140 -3.46 -15.35 -6.83
CA VAL A 140 -3.03 -14.32 -7.78
C VAL A 140 -4.06 -14.14 -8.90
N LYS A 141 -4.49 -15.24 -9.53
CA LYS A 141 -5.48 -15.19 -10.63
C LYS A 141 -6.83 -14.66 -10.18
N ARG A 142 -7.28 -15.00 -8.96
CA ARG A 142 -8.55 -14.52 -8.42
C ARG A 142 -8.48 -13.04 -8.05
N SER A 143 -7.40 -12.60 -7.39
CA SER A 143 -7.14 -11.19 -7.09
C SER A 143 -7.05 -10.36 -8.37
N GLU A 144 -6.35 -10.85 -9.40
CA GLU A 144 -6.27 -10.16 -10.70
C GLU A 144 -7.65 -10.02 -11.34
N LYS A 145 -8.45 -11.09 -11.38
CA LYS A 145 -9.81 -11.05 -11.93
C LYS A 145 -10.69 -10.07 -11.15
N PHE A 146 -10.67 -10.14 -9.82
CA PHE A 146 -11.43 -9.23 -8.97
C PHE A 146 -11.01 -7.77 -9.17
N ALA A 147 -9.70 -7.51 -9.24
CA ALA A 147 -9.15 -6.20 -9.53
C ALA A 147 -9.65 -5.67 -10.88
N ARG A 148 -9.64 -6.51 -11.93
CA ARG A 148 -10.14 -6.12 -13.26
C ARG A 148 -11.63 -5.75 -13.21
N ASP A 149 -12.45 -6.60 -12.60
CA ASP A 149 -13.90 -6.38 -12.51
C ASP A 149 -14.24 -5.11 -11.70
N LEU A 150 -13.50 -4.85 -10.62
CA LEU A 150 -13.68 -3.65 -9.81
C LEU A 150 -13.19 -2.39 -10.53
N LEU A 151 -12.00 -2.43 -11.11
CA LEU A 151 -11.39 -1.27 -11.76
C LEU A 151 -12.14 -0.86 -13.03
N ASN A 152 -12.75 -1.79 -13.77
CA ASN A 152 -13.65 -1.49 -14.89
C ASN A 152 -14.87 -0.64 -14.47
N ARG A 153 -15.24 -0.63 -13.19
CA ARG A 153 -16.32 0.20 -12.63
C ARG A 153 -15.82 1.55 -12.12
N THR A 154 -14.51 1.77 -12.17
CA THR A 154 -13.87 3.05 -11.87
C THR A 154 -13.46 3.68 -13.19
N ASP A 155 -13.50 5.01 -13.30
CA ASP A 155 -13.14 5.74 -14.53
C ASP A 155 -11.62 5.73 -14.80
N ILE A 156 -10.95 4.59 -14.59
CA ILE A 156 -9.52 4.39 -14.78
C ILE A 156 -9.23 4.08 -16.25
N SER A 157 -8.11 4.58 -16.77
CA SER A 157 -7.71 4.28 -18.13
C SER A 157 -7.26 2.83 -18.28
N THR A 158 -7.54 2.21 -19.43
CA THR A 158 -7.10 0.84 -19.74
C THR A 158 -5.58 0.66 -19.60
N PRO A 159 -4.71 1.58 -20.08
CA PRO A 159 -3.27 1.44 -19.89
C PRO A 159 -2.86 1.38 -18.42
N LYS A 160 -3.46 2.21 -17.56
CA LYS A 160 -3.16 2.21 -16.12
C LYS A 160 -3.68 0.94 -15.44
N MET A 161 -4.88 0.50 -15.80
CA MET A 161 -5.43 -0.76 -15.31
C MET A 161 -4.49 -1.94 -15.63
N GLU A 162 -3.95 -2.03 -16.84
CA GLU A 162 -3.02 -3.13 -17.18
C GLU A 162 -1.71 -3.08 -16.37
N VAL A 163 -1.21 -1.89 -16.01
CA VAL A 163 -0.08 -1.76 -15.07
C VAL A 163 -0.44 -2.34 -13.70
N VAL A 164 -1.63 -2.01 -13.18
CA VAL A 164 -2.12 -2.53 -11.90
C VAL A 164 -2.23 -4.06 -11.92
N LEU A 165 -2.86 -4.60 -12.96
CA LEU A 165 -3.08 -6.04 -13.09
C LEU A 165 -1.78 -6.80 -13.30
N ARG A 166 -0.81 -6.23 -14.01
CA ARG A 166 0.53 -6.81 -14.17
C ARG A 166 1.28 -6.86 -12.83
N ALA A 167 1.24 -5.80 -12.04
CA ALA A 167 1.87 -5.79 -10.71
C ALA A 167 1.24 -6.86 -9.80
N ILE A 168 -0.10 -6.94 -9.77
CA ILE A 168 -0.82 -7.99 -9.01
C ILE A 168 -0.45 -9.39 -9.52
N ARG A 169 -0.36 -9.61 -10.83
CA ARG A 169 -0.01 -10.93 -11.38
C ARG A 169 1.37 -11.41 -10.94
N ASN A 170 2.31 -10.49 -10.77
CA ASN A 170 3.71 -10.83 -10.55
C ASN A 170 4.16 -10.67 -9.08
N HIS A 171 3.29 -10.22 -8.16
CA HIS A 171 3.66 -9.97 -6.76
C HIS A 171 4.06 -11.23 -5.96
N HIS A 172 3.77 -12.43 -6.48
CA HIS A 172 4.08 -13.71 -5.87
C HIS A 172 5.05 -14.56 -6.71
N THR A 173 5.78 -13.95 -7.64
CA THR A 173 6.78 -14.66 -8.47
C THR A 173 7.95 -15.19 -7.65
N ASP A 174 8.44 -16.38 -7.99
CA ASP A 174 9.68 -16.97 -7.46
C ASP A 174 10.95 -16.40 -8.15
N LYS A 175 10.77 -15.57 -9.18
CA LYS A 175 11.85 -14.93 -9.95
C LYS A 175 11.78 -13.40 -9.82
N PRO A 176 11.99 -12.83 -8.63
CA PRO A 176 11.90 -11.38 -8.43
C PRO A 176 12.83 -10.59 -9.36
N GLU A 177 14.00 -11.13 -9.71
CA GLU A 177 14.95 -10.55 -10.66
C GLU A 177 14.37 -10.33 -12.06
N SER A 178 13.29 -11.04 -12.41
CA SER A 178 12.60 -10.91 -13.70
C SER A 178 11.55 -9.80 -13.74
N LEU A 179 11.25 -9.14 -12.61
CA LEU A 179 10.33 -8.01 -12.59
C LEU A 179 10.93 -6.85 -13.40
N GLU A 180 10.14 -6.27 -14.30
CA GLU A 180 10.65 -5.27 -15.25
C GLU A 180 10.34 -3.86 -14.77
N THR A 181 9.08 -3.61 -14.40
CA THR A 181 8.56 -2.27 -14.08
C THR A 181 8.85 -1.86 -12.63
N LEU A 182 8.79 -0.56 -12.37
CA LEU A 182 8.93 -0.05 -11.00
C LEU A 182 7.76 -0.49 -10.14
N GLU A 183 6.55 -0.49 -10.69
CA GLU A 183 5.31 -0.84 -10.00
C GLU A 183 5.32 -2.29 -9.50
N GLU A 184 5.79 -3.22 -10.34
CA GLU A 184 6.00 -4.62 -9.98
C GLU A 184 6.99 -4.75 -8.82
N LYS A 185 8.18 -4.14 -8.96
CA LYS A 185 9.27 -4.21 -7.96
C LYS A 185 8.85 -3.60 -6.62
N ILE A 186 8.15 -2.47 -6.66
CA ILE A 186 7.71 -1.76 -5.47
C ILE A 186 6.65 -2.56 -4.71
N LEU A 187 5.66 -3.10 -5.43
CA LEU A 187 4.64 -3.94 -4.80
C LEU A 187 5.27 -5.19 -4.19
N TRP A 188 6.15 -5.86 -4.94
CA TRP A 188 6.86 -7.05 -4.47
C TRP A 188 7.69 -6.75 -3.22
N ASP A 189 8.56 -5.73 -3.26
CA ASP A 189 9.39 -5.36 -2.11
C ASP A 189 8.55 -4.99 -0.89
N ALA A 190 7.49 -4.20 -1.07
CA ALA A 190 6.65 -3.76 0.03
C ALA A 190 5.90 -4.94 0.69
N ASP A 191 5.39 -5.88 -0.11
CA ASP A 191 4.74 -7.10 0.36
C ASP A 191 5.71 -8.01 1.12
N LYS A 192 6.86 -8.33 0.52
CA LYS A 192 7.86 -9.22 1.12
C LYS A 192 8.51 -8.63 2.37
N LEU A 193 8.68 -7.30 2.44
CA LEU A 193 9.13 -6.65 3.66
C LEU A 193 8.13 -6.77 4.81
N ASP A 194 6.83 -6.89 4.54
CA ASP A 194 5.81 -7.12 5.59
C ASP A 194 5.83 -8.57 6.11
N ALA A 195 6.21 -9.52 5.25
CA ALA A 195 6.47 -10.92 5.62
C ALA A 195 7.79 -11.12 6.39
N LEU A 196 8.69 -10.12 6.38
CA LEU A 196 9.97 -10.16 7.09
C LEU A 196 9.96 -9.40 8.43
N GLY A 197 10.89 -9.77 9.30
CA GLY A 197 11.11 -9.09 10.56
C GLY A 197 10.12 -9.52 11.65
N LEU A 198 10.02 -8.73 12.71
CA LEU A 198 9.12 -9.01 13.84
C LEU A 198 7.63 -8.97 13.44
N ILE A 199 7.28 -8.18 12.42
CA ILE A 199 5.93 -8.19 11.83
C ILE A 199 5.66 -9.52 11.15
N GLY A 200 6.61 -10.01 10.34
CA GLY A 200 6.56 -11.33 9.73
C GLY A 200 6.37 -12.47 10.73
N LEU A 201 7.13 -12.44 11.82
CA LEU A 201 6.96 -13.37 12.94
C LEU A 201 5.56 -13.31 13.54
N ALA A 202 5.05 -12.10 13.86
CA ALA A 202 3.72 -11.94 14.42
C ALA A 202 2.64 -12.50 13.50
N ARG A 203 2.76 -12.28 12.19
CA ARG A 203 1.88 -12.86 11.16
C ARG A 203 1.98 -14.38 11.12
N CYS A 204 3.18 -14.95 11.17
CA CYS A 204 3.38 -16.41 11.22
C CYS A 204 2.69 -17.03 12.44
N LEU A 205 2.79 -16.40 13.61
CA LEU A 205 2.14 -16.84 14.84
C LEU A 205 0.61 -16.75 14.74
N GLN A 206 0.08 -15.63 14.22
CA GLN A 206 -1.35 -15.46 13.99
C GLN A 206 -1.91 -16.53 13.03
N GLY A 207 -1.24 -16.75 11.90
CA GLY A 207 -1.65 -17.75 10.91
C GLY A 207 -1.53 -19.20 11.43
N ALA A 208 -0.49 -19.51 12.22
CA ALA A 208 -0.37 -20.80 12.88
C ALA A 208 -1.51 -21.02 13.87
N GLY A 209 -1.81 -20.03 14.72
CA GLY A 209 -2.92 -20.07 15.67
C GLY A 209 -4.28 -20.27 14.98
N TYR A 210 -4.55 -19.50 13.91
CA TYR A 210 -5.78 -19.64 13.12
C TYR A 210 -5.92 -21.05 12.52
N LYS A 211 -4.83 -21.64 12.03
CA LYS A 211 -4.78 -23.00 11.49
C LYS A 211 -4.71 -24.09 12.56
N ARG A 212 -4.81 -23.75 13.86
CA ARG A 212 -4.65 -24.66 15.00
C ARG A 212 -3.32 -25.44 14.95
N LYS A 213 -2.25 -24.75 14.56
CA LYS A 213 -0.87 -25.22 14.58
C LYS A 213 -0.11 -24.56 15.74
N GLY A 214 1.03 -25.15 16.10
CA GLY A 214 1.86 -24.69 17.21
C GLY A 214 2.96 -23.70 16.80
N LEU A 215 3.74 -23.28 17.79
CA LEU A 215 4.89 -22.38 17.64
C LEU A 215 5.89 -22.86 16.59
N GLU A 216 6.25 -24.15 16.59
CA GLU A 216 7.24 -24.68 15.65
C GLU A 216 6.82 -24.49 14.19
N HIS A 217 5.52 -24.65 13.89
CA HIS A 217 4.99 -24.42 12.55
C HIS A 217 5.15 -22.94 12.12
N ALA A 218 4.98 -22.00 13.05
CA ALA A 218 5.19 -20.58 12.79
C ALA A 218 6.68 -20.28 12.56
N LEU A 219 7.57 -20.88 13.36
CA LEU A 219 9.02 -20.71 13.21
C LEU A 219 9.54 -21.30 11.90
N ASP A 220 9.06 -22.47 11.50
CA ASP A 220 9.42 -23.10 10.22
C ASP A 220 8.98 -22.28 9.01
N HIS A 221 7.82 -21.62 9.10
CA HIS A 221 7.37 -20.70 8.07
C HIS A 221 8.29 -19.48 8.01
N LEU A 222 8.55 -18.85 9.16
CA LEU A 222 9.42 -17.69 9.25
C LEU A 222 10.85 -17.99 8.74
N ARG A 223 11.41 -19.16 9.07
CA ARG A 223 12.73 -19.59 8.60
C ARG A 223 12.78 -19.69 7.07
N ARG A 224 11.73 -20.26 6.46
CA ARG A 224 11.60 -20.33 4.99
C ARG A 224 11.53 -18.94 4.37
N ASP A 225 10.72 -18.04 4.92
CA ASP A 225 10.62 -16.66 4.40
C ASP A 225 11.95 -15.93 4.52
N VAL A 226 12.66 -16.09 5.64
CA VAL A 226 13.99 -15.51 5.86
C VAL A 226 15.01 -16.03 4.85
N GLU A 227 14.99 -17.33 4.54
CA GLU A 227 15.90 -17.94 3.58
C GLU A 227 15.60 -17.51 2.14
N MET A 228 14.32 -17.49 1.76
CA MET A 228 13.90 -17.13 0.40
C MET A 228 14.06 -15.65 0.09
N LEU A 229 13.88 -14.76 1.07
CA LEU A 229 13.73 -13.31 0.84
C LEU A 229 14.96 -12.48 1.23
N SER A 230 16.06 -13.10 1.68
CA SER A 230 17.18 -12.35 2.29
C SER A 230 17.85 -11.34 1.36
N ASP A 231 17.93 -11.66 0.07
CA ASP A 231 18.71 -10.91 -0.92
C ASP A 231 17.95 -10.62 -2.23
N THR A 232 16.62 -10.65 -2.15
CA THR A 232 15.72 -10.53 -3.31
C THR A 232 15.15 -9.13 -3.52
N MET A 233 15.40 -8.20 -2.60
CA MET A 233 14.87 -6.83 -2.67
C MET A 233 15.47 -6.06 -3.85
N HIS A 234 14.69 -5.17 -4.46
CA HIS A 234 15.06 -4.49 -5.70
C HIS A 234 15.79 -3.16 -5.47
N PHE A 235 15.47 -2.45 -4.39
CA PHE A 235 15.97 -1.11 -4.12
C PHE A 235 16.98 -1.09 -2.96
N GLN A 236 17.88 -0.10 -2.94
CA GLN A 236 18.88 0.03 -1.87
C GLN A 236 18.23 0.21 -0.49
N ASP A 237 17.19 1.03 -0.42
CA ASP A 237 16.42 1.25 0.80
C ASP A 237 15.74 -0.03 1.30
N THR A 238 15.12 -0.78 0.41
CA THR A 238 14.38 -2.01 0.76
C THR A 238 15.34 -3.12 1.14
N LYS A 239 16.51 -3.21 0.52
CA LYS A 239 17.63 -4.06 0.97
C LYS A 239 18.07 -3.71 2.39
N ALA A 240 18.27 -2.43 2.70
CA ALA A 240 18.66 -2.00 4.05
C ALA A 240 17.59 -2.34 5.10
N MET A 241 16.31 -2.11 4.77
CA MET A 241 15.17 -2.49 5.62
C MET A 241 15.09 -4.00 5.85
N ALA A 242 15.28 -4.80 4.80
CA ALA A 242 15.29 -6.26 4.91
C ALA A 242 16.43 -6.72 5.83
N GLN A 243 17.65 -6.21 5.64
CA GLN A 243 18.79 -6.54 6.50
C GLN A 243 18.53 -6.21 7.98
N GLU A 244 17.91 -5.06 8.27
CA GLU A 244 17.53 -4.71 9.64
C GLU A 244 16.50 -5.68 10.22
N LYS A 245 15.44 -5.97 9.47
CA LYS A 245 14.40 -6.93 9.85
C LYS A 245 14.97 -8.32 10.12
N LEU A 246 15.90 -8.78 9.27
CA LEU A 246 16.58 -10.06 9.42
C LEU A 246 17.46 -10.11 10.68
N ARG A 247 18.21 -9.04 10.98
CA ARG A 247 18.98 -8.96 12.23
C ARG A 247 18.08 -9.09 13.46
N ASN A 248 16.94 -8.39 13.44
CA ASN A 248 15.99 -8.41 14.56
C ASN A 248 15.37 -9.81 14.77
N VAL A 249 14.99 -10.49 13.68
CA VAL A 249 14.44 -11.85 13.75
C VAL A 249 15.46 -12.87 14.22
N LYS A 250 16.70 -12.82 13.71
CA LYS A 250 17.77 -13.73 14.17
C LYS A 250 18.00 -13.61 15.67
N LYS A 251 18.08 -12.38 16.18
CA LYS A 251 18.21 -12.11 17.62
C LYS A 251 17.02 -12.65 18.41
N PHE A 252 15.79 -12.48 17.90
CA PHE A 252 14.61 -13.02 18.56
C PHE A 252 14.63 -14.56 18.63
N ILE A 253 14.94 -15.24 17.52
CA ILE A 253 14.98 -16.71 17.47
C ILE A 253 16.02 -17.25 18.47
N GLU A 254 17.19 -16.61 18.58
CA GLU A 254 18.20 -16.97 19.57
C GLU A 254 17.66 -16.86 21.00
N LEU A 255 17.02 -15.74 21.34
CA LEU A 255 16.43 -15.53 22.67
C LEU A 255 15.33 -16.55 22.97
N LEU A 256 14.45 -16.82 22.00
CA LEU A 256 13.37 -17.79 22.16
C LEU A 256 13.90 -19.21 22.37
N ASN A 257 14.91 -19.63 21.60
CA ASN A 257 15.52 -20.95 21.77
C ASN A 257 16.12 -21.11 23.18
N ASN A 258 16.77 -20.07 23.71
CA ASN A 258 17.28 -20.09 25.07
C ASN A 258 16.15 -20.29 26.10
N GLU A 259 14.99 -19.65 25.91
CA GLU A 259 13.82 -19.85 26.77
C GLU A 259 13.26 -21.29 26.69
N ILE A 260 13.20 -21.86 25.48
CA ILE A 260 12.75 -23.24 25.27
C ILE A 260 13.69 -24.23 25.97
N GLU A 261 15.01 -24.08 25.83
CA GLU A 261 16.00 -24.95 26.46
C GLU A 261 15.94 -24.92 27.99
N LEU A 262 15.54 -23.79 28.59
CA LEU A 262 15.32 -23.70 30.04
C LEU A 262 14.15 -24.57 30.50
N THR A 263 13.15 -24.78 29.65
CA THR A 263 11.96 -25.58 29.96
C THR A 263 12.12 -27.07 29.68
N GLU A 264 13.04 -27.47 28.80
CA GLU A 264 13.30 -28.88 28.48
C GLU A 264 14.27 -29.57 29.46
N LYS A 265 14.96 -28.80 30.32
CA LYS A 265 15.92 -29.30 31.32
C LYS A 265 15.29 -29.71 32.68
N SER A 266 13.98 -29.94 32.73
CA SER A 266 13.26 -30.48 33.90
C SER A 266 12.63 -31.83 33.62
#